data_AF-L7F2P3-F1
#
_entry.id   AF-L7F2P3-F1
#
_cell.length_a   1.000
_cell.length_b   1.000
_cell.length_c   1.000
_cell.angle_alpha   90.00
_cell.angle_beta   90.00
_cell.angle_gamma   90.00
#
_symmetry.space_group_name_H-M   'P 1'
#
loop_
_entity.id
_entity.type
_entity.pdbx_description
1 polymer ?
#
loop_
_entity_poly.entity_id
_entity_poly.type
_entity_poly.pdbx_seq_one_letter_code
_entity_poly.pdbx_strand_id
1 'polypeptide(L)'
;MEWVSLASTIVGGGIATASAGILDQRRWRRERGDQNTESRRSLYVSYLAALASARHACRVAVREPDPDPQQHRRAVWEALEACTSLRYELSICAPRYVVEKSDDSFRRLRDLRDVVTDGFSQDSNEYVTGRRRYDRAYQDLRDAMRKDLGADT
;
A
#
# COMPACT_ATOMS: atom_id res chain seq x y z
N MET A 1 41.58 -48.91 -25.37
CA MET A 1 41.52 -47.50 -25.78
C MET A 1 40.12 -47.16 -26.32
N GLU A 2 39.09 -47.17 -25.46
CA GLU A 2 37.69 -46.83 -25.83
C GLU A 2 37.02 -45.85 -24.85
N TRP A 3 37.63 -45.62 -23.68
CA TRP A 3 37.08 -44.73 -22.65
C TRP A 3 37.27 -43.23 -22.94
N VAL A 4 38.23 -42.87 -23.78
CA VAL A 4 38.52 -41.46 -24.13
C VAL A 4 37.50 -40.91 -25.13
N SER A 5 36.85 -41.76 -25.92
CA SER A 5 35.86 -41.34 -26.93
C SER A 5 34.49 -41.01 -26.30
N LEU A 6 34.08 -41.79 -25.29
CA LEU A 6 32.83 -41.55 -24.54
C LEU A 6 32.88 -40.26 -23.69
N ALA A 7 34.08 -39.88 -23.21
CA ALA A 7 34.26 -38.64 -22.48
C ALA A 7 34.07 -37.38 -23.36
N SER A 8 34.37 -37.45 -24.66
CA SER A 8 34.31 -36.30 -25.57
C SER A 8 32.88 -35.84 -25.88
N THR A 9 31.89 -36.73 -25.83
CA THR A 9 30.50 -36.40 -26.20
C THR A 9 29.71 -35.80 -25.03
N ILE A 10 30.05 -36.17 -23.79
CA ILE A 10 29.36 -35.68 -22.59
C ILE A 10 29.75 -34.22 -22.27
N VAL A 11 30.98 -33.82 -22.59
CA VAL A 11 31.48 -32.47 -22.32
C VAL A 11 30.86 -31.42 -23.27
N GLY A 12 30.53 -31.79 -24.51
CA GLY A 12 29.87 -30.89 -25.46
C GLY A 12 28.39 -30.62 -25.15
N GLY A 13 27.67 -31.63 -24.63
CA GLY A 13 26.23 -31.53 -24.32
C GLY A 13 25.92 -30.73 -23.05
N GLY A 14 26.79 -30.78 -22.04
CA GLY A 14 26.57 -30.10 -20.75
C GLY A 14 26.72 -28.58 -20.78
N ILE A 15 27.52 -28.04 -21.70
CA ILE A 15 27.79 -26.59 -21.80
C ILE A 15 26.60 -25.85 -22.47
N ALA A 16 25.85 -26.52 -23.34
CA ALA A 16 24.69 -25.95 -24.01
C ALA A 16 23.46 -25.82 -23.07
N THR A 17 23.22 -26.78 -22.18
CA THR A 17 22.03 -26.77 -21.28
C THR A 17 22.20 -25.86 -20.07
N ALA A 18 23.43 -25.66 -19.58
CA ALA A 18 23.70 -24.75 -18.46
C ALA A 18 23.45 -23.27 -18.82
N SER A 19 23.67 -22.90 -20.10
CA SER A 19 23.52 -21.53 -20.59
C SER A 19 22.05 -21.08 -20.69
N ALA A 20 21.14 -22.01 -21.05
CA ALA A 20 19.71 -21.74 -21.12
C ALA A 20 19.07 -21.62 -19.72
N GLY A 21 19.48 -22.46 -18.76
CA GLY A 21 18.91 -22.45 -17.41
C GLY A 21 19.22 -21.17 -16.61
N ILE A 22 20.37 -20.53 -16.84
CA ILE A 22 20.75 -19.29 -16.15
C ILE A 22 19.98 -18.08 -16.70
N LEU A 23 19.74 -18.03 -18.01
CA LEU A 23 18.89 -17.02 -18.64
C LEU A 23 17.44 -17.17 -18.20
N ASP A 24 16.95 -18.41 -18.09
CA ASP A 24 15.58 -18.70 -17.67
C ASP A 24 15.37 -18.41 -16.17
N GLN A 25 16.33 -18.71 -15.30
CA GLN A 25 16.26 -18.31 -13.88
C GLN A 25 16.29 -16.80 -13.69
N ARG A 26 17.06 -16.06 -14.50
CA ARG A 26 17.07 -14.59 -14.48
C ARG A 26 15.73 -14.02 -14.96
N ARG A 27 15.16 -14.61 -16.01
CA ARG A 27 13.84 -14.24 -16.53
C ARG A 27 12.75 -14.52 -15.49
N TRP A 28 12.77 -15.69 -14.86
CA TRP A 28 11.80 -16.07 -13.81
C TRP A 28 11.95 -15.24 -12.53
N ARG A 29 13.17 -14.83 -12.16
CA ARG A 29 13.40 -13.85 -11.08
C ARG A 29 12.87 -12.45 -11.43
N ARG A 30 13.03 -12.00 -12.68
CA ARG A 30 12.48 -10.72 -13.15
C ARG A 30 10.95 -10.76 -13.17
N GLU A 31 10.37 -11.80 -13.76
CA GLU A 31 8.91 -11.98 -13.81
C GLU A 31 8.30 -12.05 -12.41
N ARG A 32 8.97 -12.70 -11.44
CA ARG A 32 8.55 -12.66 -10.02
C ARG A 32 8.71 -11.29 -9.38
N GLY A 33 9.78 -10.56 -9.70
CA GLY A 33 9.99 -9.19 -9.22
C GLY A 33 8.94 -8.21 -9.75
N ASP A 34 8.59 -8.34 -11.03
CA ASP A 34 7.58 -7.53 -11.70
C ASP A 34 6.18 -7.85 -11.15
N GLN A 35 5.84 -9.14 -11.00
CA GLN A 35 4.58 -9.56 -10.37
C GLN A 35 4.45 -9.03 -8.93
N ASN A 36 5.51 -9.13 -8.12
CA ASN A 36 5.48 -8.62 -6.75
C ASN A 36 5.34 -7.08 -6.70
N THR A 37 5.88 -6.38 -7.69
CA THR A 37 5.73 -4.91 -7.79
C THR A 37 4.32 -4.52 -8.21
N GLU A 38 3.73 -5.25 -9.14
CA GLU A 38 2.35 -5.02 -9.57
C GLU A 38 1.33 -5.34 -8.46
N SER A 39 1.52 -6.44 -7.73
CA SER A 39 0.68 -6.76 -6.57
C SER A 39 0.76 -5.68 -5.49
N ARG A 40 1.97 -5.21 -5.14
CA ARG A 40 2.15 -4.10 -4.19
C ARG A 40 1.53 -2.80 -4.69
N ARG A 41 1.65 -2.49 -5.97
CA ARG A 41 1.02 -1.30 -6.58
C ARG A 41 -0.49 -1.33 -6.44
N SER A 42 -1.13 -2.47 -6.75
CA SER A 42 -2.57 -2.64 -6.60
C SER A 42 -3.02 -2.44 -5.14
N LEU A 43 -2.28 -3.03 -4.19
CA LEU A 43 -2.53 -2.87 -2.75
C LEU A 43 -2.38 -1.41 -2.30
N TYR A 44 -1.32 -0.71 -2.74
CA TYR A 44 -1.08 0.70 -2.41
C TYR A 44 -2.19 1.60 -2.91
N VAL A 45 -2.64 1.42 -4.16
CA VAL A 45 -3.76 2.19 -4.73
C VAL A 45 -5.04 1.93 -3.94
N SER A 46 -5.34 0.67 -3.64
CA SER A 46 -6.53 0.27 -2.90
C SER A 46 -6.54 0.89 -1.49
N TYR A 47 -5.39 0.87 -0.81
CA TYR A 47 -5.25 1.46 0.52
C TYR A 47 -5.40 2.99 0.51
N LEU A 48 -4.74 3.68 -0.44
CA LEU A 48 -4.85 5.13 -0.60
C LEU A 48 -6.29 5.57 -0.94
N ALA A 49 -7.01 4.77 -1.73
CA ALA A 49 -8.41 5.02 -2.06
C ALA A 49 -9.32 4.84 -0.83
N ALA A 50 -9.11 3.80 -0.03
CA ALA A 50 -9.84 3.57 1.21
C ALA A 50 -9.65 4.74 2.20
N LEU A 51 -8.40 5.18 2.41
CA LEU A 51 -8.09 6.34 3.26
C LEU A 51 -8.77 7.62 2.76
N ALA A 52 -8.73 7.87 1.45
CA ALA A 52 -9.39 9.04 0.85
C ALA A 52 -10.91 8.99 1.02
N SER A 53 -11.52 7.81 0.86
CA SER A 53 -12.95 7.60 1.09
C SER A 53 -13.34 7.86 2.54
N ALA A 54 -12.58 7.33 3.50
CA ALA A 54 -12.81 7.57 4.92
C ALA A 54 -12.66 9.05 5.32
N ARG A 55 -11.68 9.76 4.75
CA ARG A 55 -11.58 11.21 4.93
C ARG A 55 -12.76 11.94 4.31
N HIS A 56 -13.23 11.51 3.14
CA HIS A 56 -14.41 12.09 2.52
C HIS A 56 -15.64 11.93 3.43
N ALA A 57 -15.86 10.75 4.01
CA ALA A 57 -16.94 10.50 4.97
C ALA A 57 -16.85 11.47 6.17
N CYS A 58 -15.66 11.65 6.75
CA CYS A 58 -15.44 12.63 7.83
C CYS A 58 -15.79 14.07 7.40
N ARG A 59 -15.51 14.44 6.14
CA ARG A 59 -15.82 15.79 5.63
C ARG A 59 -17.33 15.98 5.43
N VAL A 60 -18.04 14.96 4.94
CA VAL A 60 -19.50 15.02 4.78
C VAL A 60 -20.16 15.18 6.15
N ALA A 61 -19.69 14.43 7.15
CA ALA A 61 -20.17 14.48 8.54
C ALA A 61 -20.23 15.87 9.15
N VAL A 62 -19.18 16.66 8.88
CA VAL A 62 -19.04 17.98 9.47
C VAL A 62 -19.82 19.04 8.68
N ARG A 63 -20.03 18.82 7.38
CA ARG A 63 -20.65 19.80 6.48
C ARG A 63 -22.17 19.72 6.49
N GLU A 64 -22.70 18.51 6.53
CA GLU A 64 -24.14 18.24 6.46
C GLU A 64 -24.52 17.46 7.71
N PRO A 65 -24.99 18.14 8.77
CA PRO A 65 -25.57 17.48 9.93
C PRO A 65 -26.83 16.74 9.44
N ASP A 66 -26.66 15.45 9.16
CA ASP A 66 -27.72 14.56 8.70
C ASP A 66 -28.83 14.49 9.76
N PRO A 67 -30.13 14.50 9.38
CA PRO A 67 -31.22 14.21 10.31
C PRO A 67 -31.10 12.84 11.01
N ASP A 68 -30.31 11.88 10.47
CA ASP A 68 -29.94 10.64 11.15
C ASP A 68 -28.43 10.57 11.54
N PRO A 69 -28.07 11.05 12.75
CA PRO A 69 -26.71 10.96 13.28
C PRO A 69 -26.16 9.53 13.40
N GLN A 70 -27.02 8.51 13.50
CA GLN A 70 -26.57 7.11 13.61
C GLN A 70 -26.11 6.57 12.27
N GLN A 71 -26.85 6.85 11.19
CA GLN A 71 -26.45 6.46 9.83
C GLN A 71 -25.13 7.12 9.45
N HIS A 72 -24.97 8.41 9.77
CA HIS A 72 -23.74 9.13 9.49
C HIS A 72 -22.53 8.53 10.23
N ARG A 73 -22.69 8.24 11.52
CA ARG A 73 -21.64 7.62 12.32
C ARG A 73 -21.24 6.25 11.76
N ARG A 74 -22.21 5.43 11.35
CA ARG A 74 -21.96 4.11 10.73
C ARG A 74 -21.14 4.22 9.45
N ALA A 75 -21.50 5.14 8.54
CA ALA A 75 -20.76 5.34 7.29
C ALA A 75 -19.28 5.70 7.53
N VAL A 76 -19.00 6.55 8.53
CA VAL A 76 -17.62 6.88 8.92
C VAL A 76 -16.90 5.67 9.51
N TRP A 77 -17.56 4.85 10.34
CA TRP A 77 -16.98 3.63 10.89
C TRP A 77 -16.67 2.58 9.81
N GLU A 78 -17.61 2.30 8.92
CA GLU A 78 -17.44 1.34 7.81
C GLU A 78 -16.27 1.74 6.91
N ALA A 79 -16.12 3.03 6.62
CA ALA A 79 -15.00 3.52 5.82
C ALA A 79 -13.64 3.33 6.52
N LEU A 80 -13.58 3.49 7.84
CA LEU A 80 -12.36 3.19 8.62
C LEU A 80 -12.08 1.69 8.74
N GLU A 81 -13.12 0.85 8.81
CA GLU A 81 -12.97 -0.59 8.86
C GLU A 81 -12.35 -1.15 7.57
N ALA A 82 -12.80 -0.66 6.41
CA ALA A 82 -12.19 -0.99 5.12
C ALA A 82 -10.68 -0.70 5.08
N CYS A 83 -10.24 0.41 5.69
CA CYS A 83 -8.83 0.76 5.80
C CYS A 83 -8.04 -0.22 6.69
N THR A 84 -8.68 -0.81 7.70
CA THR A 84 -8.02 -1.68 8.68
C THR A 84 -7.58 -3.00 8.06
N SER A 85 -8.45 -3.61 7.23
CA SER A 85 -8.11 -4.85 6.51
C SER A 85 -6.92 -4.66 5.58
N LEU A 86 -6.96 -3.61 4.75
CA LEU A 86 -5.89 -3.27 3.82
C LEU A 86 -4.57 -2.92 4.53
N ARG A 87 -4.63 -2.31 5.72
CA ARG A 87 -3.44 -2.01 6.53
C ARG A 87 -2.73 -3.29 7.00
N TYR A 88 -3.48 -4.33 7.38
CA TYR A 88 -2.86 -5.60 7.76
C TYR A 88 -2.19 -6.28 6.57
N GLU A 89 -2.83 -6.28 5.41
CA GLU A 89 -2.20 -6.79 4.19
C GLU A 89 -0.94 -5.99 3.82
N LEU A 90 -0.99 -4.66 3.93
CA LEU A 90 0.16 -3.77 3.73
C LEU A 90 1.30 -4.11 4.68
N SER A 91 1.00 -4.44 5.95
CA SER A 91 2.03 -4.77 6.95
C SER A 91 2.82 -6.04 6.63
N ILE A 92 2.25 -6.93 5.79
CA ILE A 92 2.88 -8.18 5.36
C ILE A 92 3.67 -7.94 4.06
N CYS A 93 3.10 -7.19 3.12
CA CYS A 93 3.61 -7.09 1.75
C CYS A 93 4.55 -5.90 1.52
N ALA A 94 4.45 -4.85 2.32
CA ALA A 94 5.20 -3.61 2.12
C ALA A 94 6.47 -3.55 2.99
N PRO A 95 7.51 -2.79 2.56
CA PRO A 95 8.65 -2.53 3.41
C PRO A 95 8.27 -1.71 4.66
N ARG A 96 9.04 -1.88 5.73
CA ARG A 96 8.81 -1.24 7.03
C ARG A 96 8.61 0.28 6.96
N TYR A 97 9.39 0.99 6.13
CA TYR A 97 9.27 2.45 6.03
C TYR A 97 7.93 2.91 5.41
N VAL A 98 7.30 2.09 4.55
CA VAL A 98 5.95 2.34 4.04
C VAL A 98 4.91 2.05 5.13
N VAL A 99 5.08 0.94 5.85
CA VAL A 99 4.20 0.54 6.95
C VAL A 99 4.15 1.60 8.05
N GLU A 100 5.30 2.18 8.43
CA GLU A 100 5.37 3.25 9.44
C GLU A 100 4.59 4.51 9.02
N LYS A 101 4.67 4.89 7.73
CA LYS A 101 3.89 6.02 7.18
C LYS A 101 2.41 5.70 7.05
N SER A 102 2.07 4.44 6.77
CA SER A 102 0.69 3.95 6.75
C SER A 102 0.07 4.04 8.14
N ASP A 103 0.79 3.60 9.16
CA ASP A 103 0.35 3.66 10.55
C ASP A 103 0.16 5.09 11.04
N ASP A 104 1.06 6.01 10.68
CA ASP A 104 0.87 7.43 11.00
C ASP A 104 -0.36 8.00 10.29
N SER A 105 -0.53 7.75 8.99
CA SER A 105 -1.69 8.21 8.22
C SER A 105 -3.01 7.72 8.79
N PHE A 106 -3.09 6.44 9.12
CA PHE A 106 -4.26 5.83 9.74
C PHE A 106 -4.54 6.40 11.14
N ARG A 107 -3.49 6.63 11.94
CA ARG A 107 -3.61 7.30 13.24
C ARG A 107 -4.18 8.71 13.09
N ARG A 108 -3.66 9.52 12.16
CA ARG A 108 -4.16 10.88 11.92
C ARG A 108 -5.61 10.89 11.42
N LEU A 109 -6.01 9.88 10.66
CA LEU A 109 -7.40 9.72 10.22
C LEU A 109 -8.32 9.42 11.40
N ARG A 110 -7.89 8.55 12.33
CA ARG A 110 -8.61 8.30 13.58
C ARG A 110 -8.73 9.55 14.44
N ASP A 111 -7.63 10.28 14.64
CA ASP A 111 -7.64 11.53 15.39
C ASP A 111 -8.66 12.52 14.80
N LEU A 112 -8.71 12.62 13.47
CA LEU A 112 -9.67 13.45 12.76
C LEU A 112 -11.11 12.97 12.97
N ARG A 113 -11.38 11.66 12.86
CA ARG A 113 -12.71 11.09 13.13
C ARG A 113 -13.16 11.41 14.55
N ASP A 114 -12.26 11.33 15.52
CA ASP A 114 -12.58 11.60 16.92
C ASP A 114 -13.02 13.07 17.07
N VAL A 115 -12.31 14.03 16.44
CA VAL A 115 -12.74 15.44 16.34
C VAL A 115 -14.13 15.59 15.68
N VAL A 116 -14.41 14.84 14.62
CA VAL A 116 -15.75 14.85 14.00
C VAL A 116 -16.82 14.31 14.94
N THR A 117 -16.51 13.26 15.70
CA THR A 117 -17.43 12.59 16.62
C THR A 117 -17.76 13.48 17.83
N ASP A 118 -16.80 14.28 18.26
CA ASP A 118 -16.96 15.28 19.32
C ASP A 118 -17.82 16.49 18.88
N GLY A 119 -18.24 16.55 17.61
CA GLY A 119 -19.17 17.55 17.09
C GLY A 119 -18.52 18.89 16.72
N PHE A 120 -17.20 18.93 16.56
CA PHE A 120 -16.50 20.13 16.12
C PHE A 120 -16.90 20.53 14.68
N SER A 121 -17.08 21.83 14.46
CA SER A 121 -17.44 22.39 13.14
C SER A 121 -16.26 22.38 12.15
N GLN A 122 -16.56 22.57 10.87
CA GLN A 122 -15.55 22.58 9.81
C GLN A 122 -14.50 23.69 9.98
N ASP A 123 -14.91 24.80 10.59
CA ASP A 123 -14.06 25.98 10.80
C ASP A 123 -13.36 25.97 12.17
N SER A 124 -13.64 24.97 13.01
CA SER A 124 -12.91 24.76 14.26
C SER A 124 -11.42 24.58 14.02
N ASN A 125 -10.60 25.12 14.93
CA ASN A 125 -9.16 24.99 14.82
C ASN A 125 -8.73 23.51 14.94
N GLU A 126 -9.46 22.74 15.74
CA GLU A 126 -9.31 21.30 15.95
C GLU A 126 -9.47 20.54 14.65
N TYR A 127 -10.56 20.78 13.91
CA TYR A 127 -10.81 20.12 12.63
C TYR A 127 -9.80 20.57 11.57
N VAL A 128 -9.51 21.87 11.46
CA VAL A 128 -8.55 22.40 10.47
C VAL A 128 -7.14 21.85 10.73
N THR A 129 -6.72 21.79 11.99
CA THR A 129 -5.42 21.26 12.39
C THR A 129 -5.35 19.74 12.20
N GLY A 130 -6.38 19.01 12.59
CA GLY A 130 -6.50 17.57 12.37
C GLY A 130 -6.44 17.21 10.89
N ARG A 131 -7.20 17.94 10.06
CA ARG A 131 -7.15 17.84 8.59
C ARG A 131 -5.73 18.01 8.06
N ARG A 132 -5.05 19.10 8.42
CA ARG A 132 -3.71 19.39 7.90
C ARG A 132 -2.69 18.32 8.30
N ARG A 133 -2.81 17.77 9.52
CA ARG A 133 -1.96 16.67 9.98
C ARG A 133 -2.20 15.39 9.18
N TYR A 134 -3.46 15.04 8.93
CA TYR A 134 -3.79 13.91 8.06
C TYR A 134 -3.27 14.13 6.64
N ASP A 135 -3.54 15.30 6.04
CA ASP A 135 -3.18 15.56 4.64
C ASP A 135 -1.65 15.44 4.47
N ARG A 136 -0.85 15.91 5.45
CA ARG A 136 0.60 15.71 5.46
C ARG A 136 0.99 14.23 5.57
N ALA A 137 0.42 13.49 6.52
CA ALA A 137 0.74 12.08 6.69
C ALA A 137 0.40 11.26 5.43
N TYR A 138 -0.74 11.57 4.80
CA TYR A 138 -1.17 10.96 3.54
C TYR A 138 -0.18 11.23 2.39
N GLN A 139 0.37 12.45 2.31
CA GLN A 139 1.43 12.75 1.34
C GLN A 139 2.71 11.97 1.64
N ASP A 140 3.18 11.97 2.88
CA ASP A 140 4.37 11.22 3.29
C ASP A 140 4.25 9.71 2.96
N LEU A 141 3.07 9.14 3.15
CA LEU A 141 2.76 7.76 2.78
C LEU A 141 2.85 7.55 1.27
N ARG A 142 2.22 8.44 0.50
CA ARG A 142 2.24 8.35 -0.96
C ARG A 142 3.66 8.45 -1.50
N ASP A 143 4.48 9.33 -0.95
CA ASP A 143 5.88 9.50 -1.34
C ASP A 143 6.71 8.26 -0.98
N ALA A 144 6.49 7.67 0.18
CA ALA A 144 7.11 6.40 0.55
C ALA A 144 6.73 5.26 -0.41
N MET A 145 5.46 5.16 -0.79
CA MET A 145 4.97 4.17 -1.76
C MET A 145 5.56 4.38 -3.16
N ARG A 146 5.65 5.63 -3.63
CA ARG A 146 6.27 5.96 -4.93
C ARG A 146 7.75 5.59 -4.96
N LYS A 147 8.47 5.90 -3.88
CA LYS A 147 9.86 5.48 -3.69
C LYS A 147 10.01 3.96 -3.72
N ASP A 148 9.12 3.22 -3.07
CA ASP A 148 9.13 1.75 -3.08
C ASP A 148 8.93 1.16 -4.49
N LEU A 149 8.06 1.79 -5.28
CA LEU A 149 7.76 1.37 -6.64
C LEU A 149 8.82 1.83 -7.67
N GLY A 150 9.85 2.58 -7.26
CA GLY A 150 10.85 3.14 -8.17
C GLY A 150 10.29 4.23 -9.09
N ALA A 151 9.23 4.93 -8.68
CA ALA A 151 8.63 6.01 -9.47
C ALA A 151 9.37 7.35 -9.35
N ASP A 152 10.30 7.46 -8.38
CA ASP A 152 11.07 8.67 -8.08
C ASP A 152 12.59 8.47 -8.34
N THR A 153 12.98 7.40 -9.04
CA THR A 153 14.36 7.13 -9.47
C THR A 153 14.64 7.62 -10.88
#